data_AF-A0A0V8LYP1-F1
#
_entry.id   AF-A0A0V8LYP1-F1
#
_cell.length_a   1.000
_cell.length_b   1.000
_cell.length_c   1.000
_cell.angle_alpha   90.00
_cell.angle_beta   90.00
_cell.angle_gamma   90.00
#
_symmetry.space_group_name_H-M   'P 1'
#
loop_
_entity.id
_entity.type
_entity.pdbx_description
1 polymer ?
#
loop_
_entity_poly.entity_id
_entity_poly.type
_entity_poly.pdbx_seq_one_letter_code
_entity_poly.pdbx_strand_id
1 'polypeptide(L)'
;MDDSLIFKAVANTRILRPPKQRLATFGITNIDYYLLTTPSYPAEDGDASSPAETVIREGKVIVQQPRIVTPYYLSRLEGFSDEAKRYFSLLVDRYGSQAPGLMYAYKNESKGLNIVPGELHTVAQNINQQLDRDKIELSTIIEGEDILWDVSLLKFIYDLTRHSLQGNLSDLGSRGRLGVGADGVPSDARFHIEELFSKALRDEADPKDLKDELERWELFNEYQDRFFALFKKK
;
A
#
# COMPACT_ATOMS: atom_id res chain seq x y z
N MET A 1 -3.66 -15.24 -19.27
CA MET A 1 -4.57 -14.17 -19.75
C MET A 1 -3.76 -13.22 -20.62
N ASP A 2 -4.36 -12.53 -21.60
CA ASP A 2 -3.67 -11.55 -22.45
C ASP A 2 -3.39 -10.25 -21.67
N ASP A 3 -2.18 -9.69 -21.83
CA ASP A 3 -1.77 -8.42 -21.21
C ASP A 3 -2.72 -7.27 -21.63
N SER A 4 -3.37 -7.36 -22.80
CA SER A 4 -4.36 -6.37 -23.26
C SER A 4 -5.57 -6.24 -22.31
N LEU A 5 -6.03 -7.35 -21.73
CA LEU A 5 -7.16 -7.35 -20.78
C LEU A 5 -6.76 -6.70 -19.45
N ILE A 6 -5.52 -6.92 -19.01
CA ILE A 6 -4.94 -6.26 -17.83
C ILE A 6 -4.95 -4.74 -18.03
N PHE A 7 -4.43 -4.26 -19.18
CA PHE A 7 -4.43 -2.82 -19.46
C PHE A 7 -5.83 -2.23 -19.62
N LYS A 8 -6.79 -2.99 -20.15
CA LYS A 8 -8.19 -2.58 -20.21
C LYS A 8 -8.77 -2.40 -18.80
N ALA A 9 -8.54 -3.36 -17.89
CA ALA A 9 -9.00 -3.23 -16.50
C ALA A 9 -8.39 -2.02 -15.79
N VAL A 10 -7.09 -1.78 -15.99
CA VAL A 10 -6.39 -0.59 -15.48
C VAL A 10 -7.00 0.71 -15.98
N ALA A 11 -7.35 0.77 -17.27
CA ALA A 11 -7.97 1.92 -17.91
C ALA A 11 -9.42 2.15 -17.42
N ASN A 12 -10.16 1.07 -17.17
CA ASN A 12 -11.53 1.12 -16.68
C ASN A 12 -11.62 1.36 -15.17
N THR A 13 -10.52 1.22 -14.42
CA THR A 13 -10.49 1.48 -12.98
C THR A 13 -10.72 2.96 -12.67
N ARG A 14 -11.77 3.27 -11.89
CA ARG A 14 -12.09 4.63 -11.44
C ARG A 14 -12.09 4.72 -9.92
N ILE A 15 -11.59 5.82 -9.39
CA ILE A 15 -11.62 6.09 -7.95
C ILE A 15 -12.83 6.97 -7.66
N LEU A 16 -13.84 6.40 -7.00
CA LEU A 16 -15.09 7.09 -6.67
C LEU A 16 -14.94 7.94 -5.39
N ARG A 17 -14.13 7.45 -4.43
CA ARG A 17 -13.77 8.16 -3.20
C ARG A 17 -12.29 7.91 -2.92
N PRO A 18 -11.40 8.92 -3.06
CA PRO A 18 -10.01 8.76 -2.62
C PRO A 18 -9.92 8.79 -1.09
N PRO A 19 -8.87 8.20 -0.48
CA PRO A 19 -8.61 8.37 0.95
C PRO A 19 -8.37 9.85 1.27
N LYS A 20 -8.87 10.32 2.42
CA LYS A 20 -8.77 11.74 2.82
C LYS A 20 -7.37 12.11 3.30
N GLN A 21 -6.53 11.12 3.60
CA GLN A 21 -5.18 11.29 4.12
C GLN A 21 -4.14 10.69 3.15
N ARG A 22 -2.96 11.32 3.06
CA ARG A 22 -1.82 10.81 2.29
C ARG A 22 -1.20 9.60 2.98
N LEU A 23 -0.45 8.78 2.23
CA LEU A 23 0.35 7.72 2.84
C LEU A 23 1.30 8.28 3.89
N ALA A 24 1.49 7.54 4.98
CA ALA A 24 2.46 7.90 5.99
C ALA A 24 3.86 8.03 5.34
N THR A 25 4.55 9.12 5.65
CA THR A 25 5.94 9.36 5.22
C THR A 25 6.87 8.25 5.71
N PHE A 26 6.53 7.59 6.83
CA PHE A 26 7.25 6.46 7.41
C PHE A 26 6.28 5.40 7.89
N GLY A 27 6.64 4.13 7.69
CA GLY A 27 5.97 2.99 8.30
C GLY A 27 4.90 2.35 7.43
N ILE A 28 3.90 1.76 8.10
CA ILE A 28 2.85 0.97 7.49
C ILE A 28 1.60 1.84 7.37
N THR A 29 1.05 1.95 6.17
CA THR A 29 -0.26 2.56 5.95
C THR A 29 -1.28 1.48 5.66
N ASN A 30 -2.36 1.46 6.45
CA ASN A 30 -3.49 0.57 6.26
C ASN A 30 -4.63 1.37 5.60
N ILE A 31 -5.15 0.88 4.49
CA ILE A 31 -6.25 1.51 3.77
C ILE A 31 -7.35 0.49 3.62
N ASP A 32 -8.53 0.80 4.15
CA ASP A 32 -9.72 -0.01 3.91
C ASP A 32 -10.23 0.27 2.49
N TYR A 33 -10.49 -0.77 1.71
CA TYR A 33 -11.01 -0.62 0.35
C TYR A 33 -12.40 -1.23 0.23
N TYR A 34 -13.23 -0.55 -0.55
CA TYR A 34 -14.51 -1.03 -1.05
C TYR A 34 -14.42 -1.02 -2.56
N LEU A 35 -14.25 -2.19 -3.15
CA LEU A 35 -14.14 -2.34 -4.59
C LEU A 35 -15.46 -2.84 -5.17
N LEU A 36 -16.04 -2.03 -6.05
CA LEU A 36 -17.35 -2.23 -6.64
C LEU A 36 -17.20 -2.60 -8.10
N THR A 37 -17.91 -3.64 -8.53
CA THR A 37 -17.95 -4.06 -9.94
C THR A 37 -19.36 -4.46 -10.32
N THR A 38 -19.67 -4.39 -11.61
CA THR A 38 -20.80 -5.14 -12.16
C THR A 38 -20.44 -6.62 -12.23
N PRO A 39 -21.34 -7.56 -11.88
CA PRO A 39 -21.00 -8.97 -11.93
C PRO A 39 -20.61 -9.43 -13.35
N SER A 40 -19.64 -10.34 -13.45
CA SER A 40 -19.19 -10.88 -14.75
C SER A 40 -20.07 -12.01 -15.29
N TYR A 41 -20.95 -12.58 -14.46
CA TYR A 41 -21.91 -13.59 -14.92
C TYR A 41 -23.05 -12.94 -15.71
N PRO A 42 -23.61 -13.65 -16.72
CA PRO A 42 -24.79 -13.16 -17.42
C PRO A 42 -25.94 -12.99 -16.43
N ALA A 43 -26.65 -11.87 -16.51
CA ALA A 43 -27.91 -11.69 -15.79
C ALA A 43 -28.83 -12.88 -16.12
N GLU A 44 -29.40 -13.51 -15.09
CA GLU A 44 -30.26 -14.67 -15.29
C GLU A 44 -31.38 -14.32 -16.30
N ASP A 45 -31.48 -15.17 -17.32
CA ASP A 45 -32.54 -15.27 -18.33
C ASP A 45 -32.90 -14.04 -19.18
N GLY A 46 -31.95 -13.16 -19.52
CA GLY A 46 -32.16 -12.18 -20.59
C GLY A 46 -33.37 -11.25 -20.39
N ASP A 47 -33.90 -11.21 -19.17
CA ASP A 47 -34.99 -10.35 -18.77
C ASP A 47 -34.40 -8.98 -18.46
N ALA A 48 -34.78 -7.99 -19.26
CA ALA A 48 -34.45 -6.59 -19.01
C ALA A 48 -35.02 -6.07 -17.68
N SER A 49 -35.83 -6.89 -16.98
CA SER A 49 -36.41 -6.64 -15.67
C SER A 49 -35.58 -7.19 -14.49
N SER A 50 -34.50 -7.93 -14.74
CA SER A 50 -33.60 -8.37 -13.66
C SER A 50 -32.97 -7.13 -12.99
N PRO A 51 -33.10 -7.00 -11.65
CA PRO A 51 -32.58 -5.82 -10.96
C PRO A 51 -31.07 -5.77 -11.15
N ALA A 52 -30.53 -4.58 -11.41
CA ALA A 52 -29.08 -4.39 -11.46
C ALA A 52 -28.45 -4.88 -10.16
N GLU A 53 -27.28 -5.50 -10.25
CA GLU A 53 -26.54 -6.00 -9.11
C GLU A 53 -25.16 -5.37 -9.07
N THR A 54 -24.64 -5.19 -7.86
CA THR A 54 -23.28 -4.72 -7.62
C THR A 54 -22.55 -5.72 -6.74
N VAL A 55 -21.37 -6.14 -7.19
CA VAL A 55 -20.45 -6.93 -6.38
C VAL A 55 -19.59 -5.97 -5.56
N ILE A 56 -19.58 -6.15 -4.25
CA ILE A 56 -18.76 -5.39 -3.30
C ILE A 56 -17.71 -6.33 -2.74
N ARG A 57 -16.43 -6.00 -2.99
CA ARG A 57 -15.28 -6.63 -2.34
C ARG A 57 -14.73 -5.69 -1.28
N GLU A 58 -14.68 -6.17 -0.05
CA GLU A 58 -14.11 -5.44 1.07
C GLU A 58 -12.79 -6.06 1.47
N GLY A 59 -11.85 -5.22 1.88
CA GLY A 59 -10.61 -5.67 2.47
C GLY A 59 -9.75 -4.51 2.90
N LYS A 60 -8.51 -4.84 3.23
CA LYS A 60 -7.50 -3.88 3.62
C LYS A 60 -6.28 -4.05 2.74
N VAL A 61 -5.78 -2.95 2.22
CA VAL A 61 -4.49 -2.93 1.55
C VAL A 61 -3.48 -2.22 2.44
N ILE A 62 -2.35 -2.89 2.62
CA ILE A 62 -1.27 -2.49 3.50
C ILE A 62 -0.12 -2.06 2.61
N VAL A 63 0.30 -0.81 2.77
CA VAL A 63 1.41 -0.20 2.04
C VAL A 63 2.55 -0.02 3.02
N GLN A 64 3.70 -0.62 2.72
CA GLN A 64 4.88 -0.54 3.56
C GLN A 64 6.08 -0.08 2.74
N GLN A 65 6.71 1.01 3.18
CA GLN A 65 8.00 1.40 2.63
C GLN A 65 9.06 0.37 3.07
N PRO A 66 9.89 -0.18 2.16
CA PRO A 66 10.93 -1.11 2.54
C PRO A 66 11.99 -0.36 3.32
N ARG A 67 12.44 -0.97 4.42
CA ARG A 67 13.66 -0.54 5.11
C ARG A 67 14.90 -0.87 4.28
N ILE A 68 14.83 -1.88 3.40
CA ILE A 68 15.89 -2.36 2.49
C ILE A 68 15.45 -2.31 1.02
N VAL A 69 16.19 -1.58 0.18
CA VAL A 69 16.02 -1.65 -1.28
C VAL A 69 16.79 -2.87 -1.80
N THR A 70 16.13 -4.02 -1.91
CA THR A 70 16.64 -5.20 -2.65
C THR A 70 16.11 -5.25 -4.09
N PRO A 71 16.82 -5.89 -5.05
CA PRO A 71 16.39 -6.01 -6.45
C PRO A 71 15.11 -6.83 -6.70
N TYR A 72 14.62 -7.58 -5.70
CA TYR A 72 13.47 -8.46 -5.82
C TYR A 72 12.16 -7.72 -5.50
N TYR A 73 11.66 -6.92 -6.46
CA TYR A 73 10.44 -6.13 -6.28
C TYR A 73 9.16 -6.97 -6.28
N LEU A 74 9.12 -8.09 -7.02
CA LEU A 74 7.92 -8.94 -7.12
C LEU A 74 7.64 -9.76 -5.87
N SER A 75 8.66 -10.06 -5.05
CA SER A 75 8.49 -10.77 -3.78
C SER A 75 7.84 -9.91 -2.69
N ARG A 76 7.39 -8.69 -3.03
CA ARG A 76 6.77 -7.74 -2.11
C ARG A 76 5.27 -7.53 -2.35
N LEU A 77 4.68 -8.25 -3.31
CA LEU A 77 3.24 -8.30 -3.51
C LEU A 77 2.64 -9.54 -2.83
N GLU A 78 1.85 -9.33 -1.79
CA GLU A 78 1.16 -10.39 -1.06
C GLU A 78 -0.36 -10.25 -1.21
N GLY A 79 -1.08 -11.37 -1.38
CA GLY A 79 -2.54 -11.36 -1.49
C GLY A 79 -3.10 -10.88 -2.85
N PHE A 80 -2.25 -10.83 -3.88
CA PHE A 80 -2.63 -10.47 -5.25
C PHE A 80 -2.57 -11.68 -6.19
N SER A 81 -3.44 -11.70 -7.21
CA SER A 81 -3.44 -12.66 -8.31
C SER A 81 -2.18 -12.59 -9.16
N ASP A 82 -2.00 -13.60 -10.01
CA ASP A 82 -0.88 -13.62 -10.95
C ASP A 82 -1.05 -12.57 -12.05
N GLU A 83 -2.28 -12.19 -12.41
CA GLU A 83 -2.58 -11.08 -13.30
C GLU A 83 -2.14 -9.73 -12.71
N ALA A 84 -2.42 -9.50 -11.42
CA ALA A 84 -1.95 -8.31 -10.71
C ALA A 84 -0.42 -8.30 -10.59
N LYS A 85 0.21 -9.44 -10.26
CA LYS A 85 1.69 -9.54 -10.28
C LYS A 85 2.26 -9.30 -11.68
N ARG A 86 1.62 -9.81 -12.73
CA ARG A 86 2.00 -9.57 -14.12
C ARG A 86 1.93 -8.09 -14.48
N TYR A 87 0.84 -7.41 -14.11
CA TYR A 87 0.72 -5.96 -14.26
C TYR A 87 1.89 -5.23 -13.57
N PHE A 88 2.22 -5.61 -12.34
CA PHE A 88 3.34 -5.03 -11.61
C PHE A 88 4.68 -5.25 -12.32
N SER A 89 4.95 -6.46 -12.80
CA SER A 89 6.15 -6.75 -13.61
C SER A 89 6.26 -5.83 -14.82
N LEU A 90 5.15 -5.61 -15.54
CA LEU A 90 5.12 -4.70 -16.68
C LEU A 90 5.43 -3.24 -16.29
N LEU A 91 5.02 -2.80 -15.10
CA LEU A 91 5.41 -1.48 -14.56
C LEU A 91 6.90 -1.43 -14.20
N VAL A 92 7.45 -2.50 -13.61
CA VAL A 92 8.88 -2.62 -13.30
C VAL A 92 9.72 -2.62 -14.56
N ASP A 93 9.35 -3.39 -15.59
CA ASP A 93 10.08 -3.44 -16.85
C ASP A 93 10.07 -2.08 -17.56
N ARG A 94 8.97 -1.33 -17.44
CA ARG A 94 8.81 -0.03 -18.09
C ARG A 94 9.49 1.12 -17.34
N TYR A 95 9.36 1.16 -16.02
CA TYR A 95 9.75 2.32 -15.22
C TYR A 95 10.90 2.02 -14.25
N GLY A 96 11.09 0.77 -13.84
CA GLY A 96 12.21 0.31 -13.02
C GLY A 96 12.49 1.20 -11.81
N SER A 97 13.76 1.58 -11.63
CA SER A 97 14.22 2.44 -10.55
C SER A 97 13.72 3.89 -10.60
N GLN A 98 13.09 4.31 -11.72
CA GLN A 98 12.58 5.67 -11.91
C GLN A 98 11.20 5.88 -11.29
N ALA A 99 10.55 4.82 -10.79
CA ALA A 99 9.25 4.89 -10.12
C ALA A 99 9.39 4.42 -8.66
N PRO A 100 9.56 5.35 -7.69
CA PRO A 100 9.80 4.96 -6.29
C PRO A 100 8.60 4.23 -5.65
N GLY A 101 7.39 4.36 -6.21
CA GLY A 101 6.23 3.56 -5.81
C GLY A 101 6.40 2.05 -6.07
N LEU A 102 7.31 1.65 -6.97
CA LEU A 102 7.65 0.24 -7.19
C LEU A 102 8.59 -0.33 -6.11
N MET A 103 9.16 0.55 -5.29
CA MET A 103 9.96 0.12 -4.15
C MET A 103 9.06 -0.42 -3.04
N TYR A 104 7.83 0.06 -2.91
CA TYR A 104 6.95 -0.28 -1.79
C TYR A 104 6.50 -1.74 -1.81
N ALA A 105 6.33 -2.30 -0.62
CA ALA A 105 5.66 -3.56 -0.41
C ALA A 105 4.16 -3.34 -0.26
N TYR A 106 3.39 -4.20 -0.91
CA TYR A 106 1.94 -4.12 -0.93
C TYR A 106 1.35 -5.47 -0.53
N LYS A 107 0.53 -5.46 0.51
CA LYS A 107 -0.19 -6.64 0.97
C LYS A 107 -1.68 -6.39 0.93
N ASN A 108 -2.40 -7.29 0.28
CA ASN A 108 -3.85 -7.29 0.23
C ASN A 108 -4.41 -8.31 1.22
N GLU A 109 -5.27 -7.86 2.12
CA GLU A 109 -6.01 -8.68 3.08
C GLU A 109 -7.50 -8.59 2.75
N SER A 110 -7.98 -9.52 1.93
CA SER A 110 -9.40 -9.62 1.57
C SER A 110 -10.24 -10.00 2.80
N LYS A 111 -11.33 -9.27 3.04
CA LYS A 111 -12.24 -9.49 4.17
C LYS A 111 -13.50 -10.21 3.75
N GLY A 112 -14.06 -9.89 2.58
CA GLY A 112 -15.29 -10.52 2.11
C GLY A 112 -15.77 -10.02 0.76
N LEU A 113 -16.72 -10.76 0.20
CA LEU A 113 -17.43 -10.45 -1.04
C LEU A 113 -18.92 -10.51 -0.76
N ASN A 114 -19.64 -9.46 -1.13
CA ASN A 114 -21.09 -9.38 -1.04
C ASN A 114 -21.66 -8.99 -2.40
N ILE A 115 -22.80 -9.56 -2.78
CA ILE A 115 -23.56 -9.14 -3.96
C ILE A 115 -24.82 -8.48 -3.44
N VAL A 116 -25.08 -7.25 -3.87
CA VAL A 116 -26.25 -6.48 -3.44
C VAL A 116 -27.07 -6.05 -4.64
N PRO A 117 -28.41 -6.01 -4.51
CA PRO A 117 -29.25 -5.40 -5.53
C PRO A 117 -29.03 -3.88 -5.53
N GLY A 118 -28.97 -3.32 -6.72
CA GLY A 118 -28.81 -1.89 -6.98
C GLY A 118 -27.69 -1.58 -7.96
N GLU A 119 -27.86 -0.43 -8.63
CA GLU A 119 -26.85 0.17 -9.50
C GLU A 119 -25.58 0.55 -8.73
N LEU A 120 -24.42 0.34 -9.36
CA LEU A 120 -23.10 0.58 -8.77
C LEU A 120 -22.96 1.98 -8.18
N HIS A 121 -23.44 2.99 -8.89
CA HIS A 121 -23.39 4.38 -8.41
C HIS A 121 -24.21 4.58 -7.13
N THR A 122 -25.42 4.00 -7.06
CA THR A 122 -26.29 4.09 -5.88
C THR A 122 -25.66 3.39 -4.68
N VAL A 123 -25.09 2.20 -4.91
CA VAL A 123 -24.38 1.44 -3.88
C VAL A 123 -23.14 2.22 -3.39
N ALA A 124 -22.36 2.81 -4.31
CA ALA A 124 -21.21 3.65 -3.98
C ALA A 124 -21.60 4.86 -3.12
N GLN A 125 -22.71 5.54 -3.45
CA GLN A 125 -23.22 6.68 -2.66
C GLN A 125 -23.62 6.25 -1.24
N ASN A 126 -24.27 5.10 -1.10
CA ASN A 126 -24.65 4.56 0.21
C ASN A 126 -23.43 4.24 1.08
N ILE A 127 -22.42 3.56 0.51
CA ILE A 127 -21.15 3.29 1.19
C ILE A 127 -20.46 4.61 1.57
N ASN A 128 -20.41 5.58 0.65
CA ASN A 128 -19.78 6.88 0.90
C ASN A 128 -20.42 7.60 2.10
N GLN A 129 -21.76 7.64 2.16
CA GLN A 129 -22.50 8.23 3.29
C GLN A 129 -22.23 7.48 4.61
N GLN A 130 -22.13 6.15 4.56
CA GLN A 130 -21.79 5.35 5.74
C GLN A 130 -20.39 5.67 6.24
N LEU A 131 -19.38 5.69 5.37
CA LEU A 131 -18.00 6.03 5.72
C LEU A 131 -17.87 7.45 6.30
N ASP A 132 -18.67 8.40 5.82
CA ASP A 132 -18.70 9.76 6.36
C ASP A 132 -19.36 9.84 7.76
N ARG A 133 -20.44 9.07 7.99
CA ARG A 133 -21.05 8.96 9.34
C ARG A 133 -20.10 8.33 10.34
N ASP A 134 -19.42 7.26 9.92
CA ASP A 134 -18.51 6.47 10.76
C ASP A 134 -17.13 7.16 10.92
N LYS A 135 -16.92 8.30 10.23
CA LYS A 135 -15.69 9.10 10.22
C LYS A 135 -14.45 8.27 9.84
N ILE A 136 -14.61 7.38 8.87
CA ILE A 136 -13.50 6.58 8.35
C ILE A 136 -12.75 7.41 7.30
N GLU A 137 -11.54 7.85 7.65
CA GLU A 137 -10.73 8.76 6.83
C GLU A 137 -9.80 8.03 5.85
N LEU A 138 -9.26 6.87 6.28
CA LEU A 138 -8.35 6.02 5.51
C LEU A 138 -9.09 4.90 4.77
N SER A 139 -10.13 5.29 4.02
CA SER A 139 -10.93 4.38 3.21
C SER A 139 -11.02 4.86 1.76
N THR A 140 -11.08 3.93 0.81
CA THR A 140 -11.27 4.22 -0.62
C THR A 140 -12.47 3.46 -1.19
N ILE A 141 -13.14 4.07 -2.18
CA ILE A 141 -14.15 3.38 -3.01
C ILE A 141 -13.60 3.33 -4.44
N ILE A 142 -13.46 2.13 -4.97
CA ILE A 142 -12.87 1.85 -6.28
C ILE A 142 -13.95 1.18 -7.14
N GLU A 143 -14.14 1.68 -8.35
CA GLU A 143 -14.88 0.99 -9.41
C GLU A 143 -13.88 0.27 -10.31
N GLY A 144 -14.11 -1.02 -10.59
CA GLY A 144 -13.22 -1.85 -11.39
C GLY A 144 -13.93 -2.94 -12.19
N GLU A 145 -13.13 -3.85 -12.76
CA GLU A 145 -13.61 -5.02 -13.50
C GLU A 145 -13.69 -6.24 -12.57
N ASP A 146 -14.78 -7.00 -12.61
CA ASP A 146 -15.06 -8.08 -11.65
C ASP A 146 -13.97 -9.17 -11.64
N ILE A 147 -13.56 -9.62 -12.83
CA ILE A 147 -12.54 -10.67 -12.99
C ILE A 147 -11.14 -10.16 -12.60
N LEU A 148 -10.85 -8.88 -12.84
CA LEU A 148 -9.53 -8.25 -12.67
C LEU A 148 -9.55 -7.18 -11.58
N TRP A 149 -10.31 -7.45 -10.52
CA TRP A 149 -10.56 -6.48 -9.46
C TRP A 149 -9.28 -6.11 -8.71
N ASP A 150 -8.39 -7.07 -8.48
CA ASP A 150 -7.17 -6.85 -7.72
C ASP A 150 -6.07 -6.18 -8.55
N VAL A 151 -6.13 -6.26 -9.88
CA VAL A 151 -5.39 -5.36 -10.79
C VAL A 151 -5.84 -3.92 -10.58
N SER A 152 -7.14 -3.68 -10.42
CA SER A 152 -7.72 -2.35 -10.17
C SER A 152 -7.27 -1.81 -8.82
N LEU A 153 -7.27 -2.67 -7.78
CA LEU A 153 -6.72 -2.34 -6.47
C LEU A 153 -5.23 -1.98 -6.54
N LEU A 154 -4.43 -2.79 -7.25
CA LEU A 154 -2.99 -2.56 -7.42
C LEU A 154 -2.68 -1.28 -8.19
N LYS A 155 -3.46 -0.96 -9.24
CA LYS A 155 -3.40 0.35 -9.92
C LYS A 155 -3.61 1.48 -8.92
N PHE A 156 -4.67 1.38 -8.11
CA PHE A 156 -5.00 2.40 -7.12
C PHE A 156 -3.85 2.63 -6.13
N ILE A 157 -3.35 1.57 -5.47
CA ILE A 157 -2.30 1.74 -4.46
C ILE A 157 -0.97 2.19 -5.05
N TYR A 158 -0.63 1.76 -6.26
CA TYR A 158 0.55 2.28 -6.97
C TYR A 158 0.41 3.78 -7.24
N ASP A 159 -0.74 4.22 -7.77
CA ASP A 159 -0.99 5.63 -8.06
C ASP A 159 -0.99 6.46 -6.78
N LEU A 160 -1.65 6.00 -5.72
CA LEU A 160 -1.67 6.69 -4.43
C LEU A 160 -0.25 6.85 -3.86
N THR A 161 0.59 5.82 -4.00
CA THR A 161 1.99 5.86 -3.56
C THR A 161 2.78 6.88 -4.36
N ARG A 162 2.64 6.87 -5.69
CA ARG A 162 3.29 7.84 -6.58
C ARG A 162 2.93 9.29 -6.23
N HIS A 163 1.66 9.58 -5.94
CA HIS A 163 1.22 10.94 -5.57
C HIS A 163 1.69 11.35 -4.17
N SER A 164 1.69 10.42 -3.20
CA SER A 164 2.12 10.72 -1.83
C SER A 164 3.61 10.99 -1.72
N LEU A 165 4.44 10.37 -2.59
CA LEU A 165 5.89 10.53 -2.59
C LEU A 165 6.37 11.97 -2.79
N GLN A 166 5.74 12.75 -3.68
CA GLN A 166 6.14 14.15 -3.90
C GLN A 166 5.91 15.01 -2.64
N GLY A 167 4.77 14.81 -1.98
CA GLY A 167 4.44 15.48 -0.72
C GLY A 167 5.38 15.04 0.41
N ASN A 168 5.61 13.73 0.52
CA ASN A 168 6.49 13.13 1.52
C ASN A 168 7.93 13.63 1.39
N LEU A 169 8.49 13.73 0.18
CA LEU A 169 9.82 14.32 -0.04
C LEU A 169 9.88 15.79 0.40
N SER A 170 8.82 16.57 0.13
CA SER A 170 8.76 17.97 0.57
C SER A 170 8.71 18.08 2.12
N ASP A 171 7.96 17.20 2.77
CA ASP A 171 7.88 17.11 4.24
C ASP A 171 9.22 16.66 4.85
N LEU A 172 9.94 15.75 4.19
CA LEU A 172 11.28 15.33 4.57
C LEU A 172 12.29 16.48 4.46
N GLY A 173 12.22 17.27 3.38
CA GLY A 173 13.13 18.39 3.15
C GLY A 173 12.93 19.51 4.17
N SER A 174 11.67 19.86 4.45
CA SER A 174 11.34 20.86 5.46
C SER A 174 11.69 20.43 6.89
N ARG A 175 11.74 19.12 7.17
CA ARG A 175 12.14 18.57 8.48
C ARG A 175 13.62 18.20 8.58
N GLY A 176 14.44 18.55 7.57
CA GLY A 176 15.88 18.23 7.55
C GLY A 176 16.19 16.73 7.46
N ARG A 177 15.23 15.91 7.01
CA ARG A 177 15.35 14.45 6.85
C ARG A 177 15.75 14.07 5.42
N LEU A 178 15.73 15.02 4.47
CA LEU A 178 16.42 14.92 3.19
C LEU A 178 17.87 15.37 3.34
N GLY A 179 18.72 14.44 3.79
CA GLY A 179 20.15 14.63 3.82
C GLY A 179 20.83 13.28 3.86
N VAL A 180 21.83 13.08 2.99
CA VAL A 180 22.79 11.99 3.16
C VAL A 180 23.93 12.60 3.97
N GLY A 181 24.25 12.02 5.12
CA GLY A 181 25.40 12.48 5.91
C GLY A 181 26.71 12.32 5.10
N ALA A 182 27.80 12.94 5.56
CA ALA A 182 29.11 12.82 4.91
C ALA A 182 29.63 11.37 4.84
N ASP A 183 29.03 10.49 5.65
CA ASP A 183 29.22 9.05 5.77
C ASP A 183 28.38 8.22 4.78
N GLY A 184 27.55 8.84 3.94
CA GLY A 184 26.73 8.13 2.96
C GLY A 184 25.43 7.54 3.51
N VAL A 185 25.15 7.72 4.81
CA VAL A 185 23.92 7.20 5.44
C VAL A 185 22.79 8.21 5.30
N PRO A 186 21.61 7.81 4.78
CA PRO A 186 20.43 8.67 4.76
C PRO A 186 20.02 9.07 6.18
N SER A 187 19.68 10.34 6.39
CA SER A 187 19.20 10.85 7.68
C SER A 187 18.02 10.04 8.21
N ASP A 188 17.16 9.54 7.31
CA ASP A 188 16.03 8.69 7.69
C ASP A 188 16.42 7.34 8.28
N ALA A 189 17.49 6.71 7.78
CA ALA A 189 18.02 5.47 8.36
C ALA A 189 18.48 5.71 9.81
N ARG A 190 19.14 6.85 10.07
CA ARG A 190 19.54 7.24 11.43
C ARG A 190 18.33 7.51 12.33
N PHE A 191 17.30 8.19 11.84
CA PHE A 191 16.05 8.36 12.60
C PHE A 191 15.39 7.02 12.95
N HIS A 192 15.40 6.06 12.02
CA HIS A 192 14.83 4.74 12.26
C HIS A 192 15.62 3.96 13.33
N ILE A 193 16.95 4.04 13.30
CA ILE A 193 17.81 3.47 14.36
C ILE A 193 17.45 4.06 15.72
N GLU A 194 17.24 5.38 15.83
CA GLU A 194 16.80 6.04 17.08
C GLU A 194 15.41 5.57 17.55
N GLU A 195 14.49 5.31 16.62
CA GLU A 195 13.17 4.75 16.93
C GLU A 195 13.28 3.32 17.47
N LEU A 196 14.12 2.48 16.85
CA LEU A 196 14.39 1.11 17.31
C LEU A 196 15.03 1.09 18.70
N PHE A 197 15.98 1.99 18.98
CA PHE A 197 16.51 2.21 20.33
C PHE A 197 15.40 2.55 21.34
N SER A 198 14.50 3.46 20.95
CA SER A 198 13.38 3.88 21.80
C SER A 198 12.39 2.75 22.10
N LYS A 199 12.11 1.89 21.12
CA LYS A 199 11.23 0.72 21.28
C LYS A 199 11.89 -0.40 22.08
N ALA A 200 13.18 -0.67 21.84
CA ALA A 200 13.96 -1.65 22.60
C ALA A 200 14.06 -1.27 24.09
N LEU A 201 14.18 0.04 24.40
CA LEU A 201 14.14 0.53 25.78
C LEU A 201 12.79 0.31 26.48
N ARG A 202 11.70 0.18 25.72
CA ARG A 202 10.34 -0.06 26.22
C ARG A 202 9.92 -1.55 26.16
N ASP A 203 10.85 -2.45 25.78
CA ASP A 203 10.59 -3.87 25.52
C ASP A 203 9.52 -4.09 24.40
N GLU A 204 9.34 -3.11 23.51
CA GLU A 204 8.37 -3.12 22.39
C GLU A 204 8.97 -3.64 21.07
N ALA A 205 10.29 -3.89 21.02
CA ALA A 205 10.99 -4.41 19.85
C ALA A 205 12.16 -5.30 20.28
N ASP A 206 12.47 -6.33 19.48
CA ASP A 206 13.60 -7.22 19.73
C ASP A 206 14.91 -6.47 19.47
N PRO A 207 15.86 -6.43 20.42
CA PRO A 207 17.20 -5.89 20.21
C PRO A 207 17.94 -6.49 19.01
N LYS A 208 17.56 -7.69 18.56
CA LYS A 208 18.09 -8.29 17.34
C LYS A 208 17.76 -7.47 16.09
N ASP A 209 16.53 -6.95 15.97
CA ASP A 209 16.12 -6.13 14.82
C ASP A 209 16.92 -4.83 14.75
N LEU A 210 17.27 -4.26 15.90
CA LEU A 210 18.15 -3.08 16.00
C LEU A 210 19.59 -3.41 15.57
N LYS A 211 20.09 -4.59 15.96
CA LYS A 211 21.43 -5.03 15.58
C LYS A 211 21.54 -5.24 14.07
N ASP A 212 20.57 -5.93 13.48
CA ASP A 212 20.55 -6.22 12.05
C ASP A 212 20.51 -4.91 11.23
N GLU A 213 19.76 -3.90 11.68
CA GLU A 213 19.73 -2.59 11.03
C GLU A 213 21.05 -1.81 11.19
N LEU A 214 21.71 -1.89 12.36
CA LEU A 214 23.02 -1.25 12.60
C LEU A 214 24.15 -1.85 11.75
N GLU A 215 24.23 -3.18 11.68
CA GLU A 215 25.24 -3.88 10.86
C GLU A 215 25.06 -3.57 9.38
N ARG A 216 23.81 -3.47 8.94
CA ARG A 216 23.46 -3.22 7.55
C ARG A 216 23.86 -1.85 7.03
N TRP A 217 23.89 -0.83 7.88
CA TRP A 217 24.39 0.51 7.52
C TRP A 217 25.87 0.70 7.85
N GLU A 218 26.57 -0.37 8.27
CA GLU A 218 27.96 -0.32 8.76
C GLU A 218 28.13 0.64 9.97
N LEU A 219 27.03 0.91 10.67
CA LEU A 219 26.96 1.85 11.80
C LEU A 219 27.16 1.18 13.16
N PHE A 220 27.29 -0.15 13.22
CA PHE A 220 27.40 -0.86 14.49
C PHE A 220 28.53 -0.31 15.37
N ASN A 221 29.70 -0.03 14.79
CA ASN A 221 30.84 0.52 15.54
C ASN A 221 30.54 1.89 16.16
N GLU A 222 29.77 2.74 15.48
CA GLU A 222 29.38 4.06 15.98
C GLU A 222 28.37 3.94 17.15
N TYR A 223 27.46 2.97 17.09
CA TYR A 223 26.37 2.81 18.06
C TYR A 223 26.62 1.71 19.10
N GLN A 224 27.77 1.05 19.07
CA GLN A 224 28.10 -0.14 19.86
C GLN A 224 27.87 0.06 21.35
N ASP A 225 28.35 1.17 21.91
CA ASP A 225 28.25 1.46 23.34
C ASP A 225 26.79 1.66 23.78
N ARG A 226 25.99 2.35 22.95
CA ARG A 226 24.56 2.54 23.19
C ARG A 226 23.80 1.23 23.08
N PHE A 227 24.15 0.39 22.12
CA PHE A 227 23.54 -0.94 21.93
C PHE A 227 23.80 -1.83 23.16
N PHE A 228 25.04 -1.93 23.64
CA PHE A 228 25.35 -2.71 24.82
C PHE A 228 24.75 -2.14 26.12
N ALA A 229 24.51 -0.84 26.19
CA ALA A 229 23.83 -0.22 27.33
C ALA A 229 22.36 -0.70 27.50
N LEU A 230 21.71 -1.16 26.42
CA LEU A 230 20.36 -1.75 26.50
C LEU A 230 20.32 -3.01 27.37
N PHE A 231 21.39 -3.80 27.35
CA PHE A 231 21.47 -5.06 28.10
C PHE A 231 22.03 -4.88 29.52
N LYS A 232 22.68 -3.75 29.81
CA LYS A 232 23.21 -3.45 31.15
C LYS A 232 22.15 -2.91 32.12
N LYS A 233 20.96 -2.54 31.62
CA LYS A 233 19.86 -1.97 32.41
C LYS A 233 18.75 -3.00 32.76
N LYS A 234 18.94 -4.28 32.45
CA LYS A 234 18.09 -5.38 32.89
C LYS A 234 18.70 -6.05 34.12
#